data_AF-A0A8D0FGC2-F1
#
_entry.id   AF-A0A8D0FGC2-F1
#
_cell.length_a   1.000
_cell.length_b   1.000
_cell.length_c   1.000
_cell.angle_alpha   90.00
_cell.angle_beta   90.00
_cell.angle_gamma   90.00
#
_symmetry.space_group_name_H-M   'P 1'
#
loop_
_entity.id
_entity.type
_entity.pdbx_description
1 polymer ?
#
loop_
_entity_poly.entity_id
_entity_poly.type
_entity_poly.pdbx_seq_one_letter_code
_entity_poly.pdbx_strand_id
1 'polypeptide(L)'
;ENGQKEDSIIQNDLSESFEEEVRAFLSDEEKLHLFDDLTKVNPVTTTTVLKCLQARYTVNLFYTNAGCSLVALNPFQPISCLYSPELMREYHVALRPQDLKPHIFAVAEQTYRNVQSQLDPVNQSIIVSGESGAGKTWTSRCLMKFYASVAASVISPKGNETVERIEKRVLDSNPVMEAFGNACTLRNNNSSRFGKYIQLQLDRFHHLSSASIQTFLLEKTRVAYQAPNERNFHIFYQITKGATAEERLEWNLPEGADYRWLPNSERNLDEDCFEVTRDAMFHLGIDCSTQNNIFKVRYK
;
A
#
# COMPACT_ATOMS: atom_id res chain seq x y z
N GLU A 1 -40.76 -24.75 31.66
CA GLU A 1 -40.93 -24.73 30.18
C GLU A 1 -41.46 -23.41 29.62
N ASN A 2 -42.00 -22.46 30.40
CA ASN A 2 -42.49 -21.18 29.86
C ASN A 2 -41.41 -20.10 29.60
N GLY A 3 -40.24 -20.15 30.26
CA GLY A 3 -39.20 -19.13 30.08
C GLY A 3 -38.48 -19.15 28.72
N GLN A 4 -38.33 -20.34 28.10
CA GLN A 4 -37.65 -20.46 26.80
C GLN A 4 -38.49 -19.99 25.60
N LYS A 5 -39.82 -19.96 25.73
CA LYS A 5 -40.71 -19.47 24.66
C LYS A 5 -40.80 -17.95 24.64
N GLU A 6 -40.86 -17.29 25.80
CA GLU A 6 -40.87 -15.82 25.88
C GLU A 6 -39.55 -15.21 25.37
N ASP A 7 -38.39 -15.77 25.75
CA ASP A 7 -37.09 -15.30 25.25
C ASP A 7 -36.96 -15.44 23.73
N SER A 8 -37.52 -16.49 23.12
CA SER A 8 -37.49 -16.71 21.67
C SER A 8 -38.39 -15.77 20.87
N ILE A 9 -39.51 -15.34 21.45
CA ILE A 9 -40.45 -14.41 20.82
C ILE A 9 -39.88 -12.99 20.88
N ILE A 10 -39.30 -12.61 22.02
CA ILE A 10 -38.63 -11.31 22.21
C ILE A 10 -37.41 -11.18 21.29
N GLN A 11 -36.62 -12.24 21.10
CA GLN A 11 -35.50 -12.23 20.15
C GLN A 11 -35.94 -12.06 18.70
N ASN A 12 -37.07 -12.66 18.30
CA ASN A 12 -37.61 -12.51 16.94
C ASN A 12 -38.18 -11.12 16.69
N ASP A 13 -38.94 -10.54 17.63
CA ASP A 13 -39.46 -9.18 17.52
C ASP A 13 -38.33 -8.13 17.45
N LEU A 14 -37.26 -8.32 18.23
CA LEU A 14 -36.08 -7.45 18.18
C LEU A 14 -35.32 -7.58 16.85
N SER A 15 -35.30 -8.77 16.22
CA SER A 15 -34.64 -8.94 14.93
C SER A 15 -35.46 -8.36 13.78
N GLU A 16 -36.79 -8.50 13.81
CA GLU A 16 -37.69 -7.88 12.82
C GLU A 16 -37.63 -6.34 12.91
N SER A 17 -37.69 -5.78 14.12
CA SER A 17 -37.54 -4.33 14.34
C SER A 17 -36.21 -3.79 13.81
N PHE A 18 -35.11 -4.54 14.01
CA PHE A 18 -33.79 -4.14 13.52
C PHE A 18 -33.68 -4.22 12.00
N GLU A 19 -34.29 -5.22 11.38
CA GLU A 19 -34.36 -5.31 9.92
C GLU A 19 -35.17 -4.16 9.30
N GLU A 20 -36.26 -3.73 9.95
CA GLU A 20 -37.05 -2.58 9.52
C GLU A 20 -36.24 -1.29 9.59
N GLU A 21 -35.46 -1.06 10.66
CA GLU A 21 -34.55 0.08 10.78
C GLU A 21 -33.50 0.10 9.65
N VAL A 22 -32.92 -1.06 9.32
CA VAL A 22 -31.99 -1.20 8.19
C VAL A 22 -32.67 -0.85 6.87
N ARG A 23 -33.88 -1.37 6.62
CA ARG A 23 -34.65 -1.06 5.39
C ARG A 23 -35.01 0.41 5.31
N ALA A 24 -35.43 1.02 6.42
CA ALA A 24 -35.76 2.43 6.48
C ALA A 24 -34.53 3.30 6.19
N PHE A 25 -33.38 3.01 6.79
CA PHE A 25 -32.12 3.71 6.51
C PHE A 25 -31.72 3.62 5.03
N LEU A 26 -31.90 2.43 4.43
CA LEU A 26 -31.56 2.18 3.02
C LEU A 26 -32.59 2.67 2.01
N SER A 27 -33.74 3.18 2.47
CA SER A 27 -34.80 3.66 1.58
C SER A 27 -34.41 4.89 0.76
N ASP A 28 -33.45 5.69 1.24
CA ASP A 28 -32.94 6.89 0.58
C ASP A 28 -31.51 6.65 0.06
N GLU A 29 -31.39 5.73 -0.90
CA GLU A 29 -30.10 5.31 -1.47
C GLU A 29 -29.29 6.49 -2.03
N GLU A 30 -29.97 7.54 -2.54
CA GLU A 30 -29.34 8.73 -3.10
C GLU A 30 -28.57 9.54 -2.06
N LYS A 31 -28.92 9.48 -0.77
CA LYS A 31 -28.20 10.24 0.28
C LYS A 31 -27.07 9.44 0.95
N LEU A 32 -26.97 8.14 0.69
CA LEU A 32 -25.97 7.29 1.34
C LEU A 32 -24.53 7.72 1.05
N HIS A 33 -24.28 8.36 -0.10
CA HIS A 33 -22.96 8.87 -0.44
C HIS A 33 -22.51 10.08 0.40
N LEU A 34 -23.44 10.77 1.09
CA LEU A 34 -23.15 11.96 1.89
C LEU A 34 -22.48 11.63 3.23
N PHE A 35 -22.46 10.37 3.65
CA PHE A 35 -21.82 9.94 4.88
C PHE A 35 -20.31 9.91 4.72
N ASP A 36 -19.66 11.01 5.09
CA ASP A 36 -18.19 11.12 5.12
C ASP A 36 -17.56 10.32 6.28
N ASP A 37 -18.33 9.92 7.29
CA ASP A 37 -17.90 9.11 8.43
C ASP A 37 -18.88 7.98 8.72
N LEU A 38 -18.40 6.74 8.64
CA LEU A 38 -19.18 5.52 8.86
C LEU A 38 -19.71 5.40 10.29
N THR A 39 -19.14 6.11 11.27
CA THR A 39 -19.68 6.14 12.64
C THR A 39 -21.01 6.87 12.74
N LYS A 40 -21.39 7.64 11.71
CA LYS A 40 -22.67 8.35 11.61
C LYS A 40 -23.76 7.52 10.90
N VAL A 41 -23.41 6.36 10.35
CA VAL A 41 -24.38 5.41 9.78
C VAL A 41 -25.17 4.79 10.92
N ASN A 42 -26.50 4.79 10.85
CA ASN A 42 -27.34 4.23 11.91
C ASN A 42 -28.57 3.55 11.30
N PRO A 43 -28.78 2.23 11.52
CA PRO A 43 -27.95 1.32 12.32
C PRO A 43 -26.61 0.97 11.65
N VAL A 44 -25.55 0.79 12.44
CA VAL A 44 -24.24 0.32 11.94
C VAL A 44 -24.30 -1.19 11.74
N THR A 45 -24.41 -1.62 10.48
CA THR A 45 -24.40 -3.04 10.09
C THR A 45 -23.47 -3.25 8.91
N THR A 46 -23.09 -4.50 8.64
CA THR A 46 -22.33 -4.83 7.42
C THR A 46 -23.07 -4.37 6.16
N THR A 47 -24.40 -4.52 6.12
CA THR A 47 -25.23 -4.12 4.98
C THR A 47 -25.27 -2.61 4.78
N THR A 48 -25.54 -1.85 5.84
CA THR A 48 -25.63 -0.37 5.76
C THR A 48 -24.28 0.25 5.43
N VAL A 49 -23.20 -0.23 6.05
CA VAL A 49 -21.83 0.22 5.74
C VAL A 49 -21.44 -0.10 4.30
N LEU A 50 -21.70 -1.32 3.83
CA LEU A 50 -21.39 -1.72 2.45
C LEU A 50 -22.14 -0.85 1.44
N LYS A 51 -23.44 -0.61 1.66
CA LYS A 51 -24.28 0.24 0.80
C LYS A 51 -23.79 1.69 0.77
N CYS A 52 -23.40 2.25 1.91
CA CYS A 52 -22.78 3.59 1.95
C CYS A 52 -21.48 3.64 1.14
N LEU A 53 -20.58 2.67 1.32
CA LEU A 53 -19.33 2.60 0.57
C LEU A 53 -19.56 2.44 -0.94
N GLN A 54 -20.54 1.62 -1.35
CA GLN A 54 -20.95 1.47 -2.75
C GLN A 54 -21.52 2.76 -3.34
N ALA A 55 -22.39 3.45 -2.61
CA ALA A 55 -22.95 4.73 -3.05
C ALA A 55 -21.86 5.79 -3.24
N ARG A 56 -20.92 5.89 -2.29
CA ARG A 56 -19.75 6.78 -2.39
C ARG A 56 -18.86 6.43 -3.58
N TYR A 57 -18.54 5.15 -3.76
CA TYR A 57 -17.73 4.69 -4.89
C TYR A 57 -18.37 5.04 -6.24
N THR A 58 -19.69 4.89 -6.36
CA THR A 58 -20.45 5.19 -7.60
C THR A 58 -20.36 6.67 -8.00
N VAL A 59 -20.22 7.58 -7.04
CA VAL A 59 -20.02 9.03 -7.27
C VAL A 59 -18.55 9.44 -7.22
N ASN A 60 -17.61 8.50 -7.39
CA ASN A 60 -16.15 8.72 -7.37
C ASN A 60 -15.59 9.27 -6.05
N LEU A 61 -16.20 8.92 -4.91
CA LEU A 61 -15.68 9.19 -3.57
C LEU A 61 -15.04 7.92 -3.00
N PHE A 62 -13.71 7.87 -3.01
CA PHE A 62 -12.95 6.65 -2.68
C PHE A 62 -12.46 6.56 -1.23
N TYR A 63 -12.62 7.65 -0.48
CA TYR A 63 -12.17 7.76 0.91
C TYR A 63 -13.36 8.01 1.83
N THR A 64 -13.40 7.33 2.97
CA THR A 64 -14.46 7.49 3.98
C THR A 64 -13.86 7.33 5.36
N ASN A 65 -14.17 8.22 6.30
CA ASN A 65 -13.73 8.07 7.69
C ASN A 65 -14.48 6.91 8.35
N ALA A 66 -13.82 6.28 9.31
CA ALA A 66 -14.39 5.32 10.24
C ALA A 66 -13.84 5.65 11.62
N GLY A 67 -14.39 6.71 12.23
CA GLY A 67 -13.84 7.29 13.45
C GLY A 67 -12.41 7.79 13.23
N CYS A 68 -11.44 7.21 13.95
CA CYS A 68 -10.02 7.57 13.83
C CYS A 68 -9.30 6.88 12.65
N SER A 69 -9.95 5.95 11.96
CA SER A 69 -9.40 5.24 10.81
C SER A 69 -9.93 5.81 9.49
N LEU A 70 -9.20 5.59 8.40
CA LEU A 70 -9.63 5.96 7.04
C LEU A 70 -9.80 4.70 6.20
N VAL A 71 -11.00 4.52 5.64
CA VAL A 71 -11.29 3.49 4.64
C VAL A 71 -10.96 4.06 3.26
N ALA A 72 -10.11 3.36 2.52
CA ALA A 72 -9.73 3.68 1.15
C ALA A 72 -10.16 2.56 0.20
N LEU A 73 -10.92 2.89 -0.83
CA LEU A 73 -11.32 1.97 -1.89
C LEU A 73 -10.47 2.21 -3.13
N ASN A 74 -9.87 1.17 -3.69
CA ASN A 74 -9.07 1.28 -4.90
C ASN A 74 -9.98 1.60 -6.10
N PRO A 75 -9.80 2.75 -6.79
CA PRO A 75 -10.62 3.11 -7.94
C PRO A 75 -10.36 2.25 -9.19
N PHE A 76 -9.25 1.49 -9.23
CA PHE A 76 -8.76 0.74 -10.40
C PHE A 76 -8.58 1.57 -11.68
N GLN A 77 -8.59 2.90 -11.56
CA GLN A 77 -8.40 3.84 -12.66
C GLN A 77 -7.68 5.10 -12.17
N PRO A 78 -6.94 5.79 -13.05
CA PRO A 78 -6.35 7.09 -12.72
C PRO A 78 -7.44 8.13 -12.49
N ILE A 79 -7.37 8.85 -11.37
CA ILE A 79 -8.25 9.99 -11.06
C ILE A 79 -7.37 11.24 -10.96
N SER A 80 -7.40 12.07 -12.01
CA SER A 80 -6.46 13.18 -12.23
C SER A 80 -6.47 14.25 -11.12
N CYS A 81 -7.62 14.49 -10.48
CA CYS A 81 -7.75 15.47 -9.40
C CYS A 81 -7.53 14.91 -7.98
N LEU A 82 -7.55 13.58 -7.80
CA LEU A 82 -7.56 12.97 -6.46
C LEU A 82 -6.23 13.14 -5.71
N TYR A 83 -5.13 13.35 -6.43
CA TYR A 83 -3.79 13.49 -5.84
C TYR A 83 -3.03 14.68 -6.41
N SER A 84 -3.76 15.74 -6.79
CA SER A 84 -3.13 16.91 -7.40
C SER A 84 -2.34 17.73 -6.36
N PRO A 85 -1.28 18.45 -6.77
CA PRO A 85 -0.55 19.36 -5.89
C PRO A 85 -1.46 20.44 -5.27
N GLU A 86 -2.49 20.87 -6.01
CA GLU A 86 -3.45 21.85 -5.54
C GLU A 86 -4.24 21.34 -4.34
N LEU A 87 -4.69 20.08 -4.42
CA LEU A 87 -5.42 19.43 -3.34
C LEU A 87 -4.51 19.20 -2.13
N MET A 88 -3.25 18.78 -2.33
CA MET A 88 -2.29 18.65 -1.23
C MET A 88 -2.14 19.97 -0.45
N ARG A 89 -1.96 21.08 -1.17
CA ARG A 89 -1.86 22.41 -0.57
C ARG A 89 -3.16 22.82 0.13
N GLU A 90 -4.33 22.50 -0.42
CA GLU A 90 -5.62 22.77 0.23
C GLU A 90 -5.71 22.13 1.62
N TYR A 91 -5.37 20.83 1.73
CA TYR A 91 -5.35 20.14 3.03
C TYR A 91 -4.30 20.72 3.98
N HIS A 92 -3.14 21.12 3.45
CA HIS A 92 -2.06 21.67 4.27
C HIS A 92 -2.42 23.02 4.92
N VAL A 93 -3.00 23.94 4.15
CA VAL A 93 -3.33 25.29 4.64
C VAL A 93 -4.65 25.35 5.45
N ALA A 94 -5.46 24.29 5.41
CA ALA A 94 -6.73 24.24 6.11
C ALA A 94 -6.54 24.31 7.63
N LEU A 95 -7.21 25.25 8.31
CA LEU A 95 -7.12 25.35 9.78
C LEU A 95 -7.60 24.07 10.47
N ARG A 96 -8.64 23.43 9.93
CA ARG A 96 -9.22 22.17 10.41
C ARG A 96 -9.34 21.16 9.25
N PRO A 97 -8.28 20.41 8.92
CA PRO A 97 -8.28 19.43 7.83
C PRO A 97 -9.35 18.35 7.99
N GLN A 98 -9.80 18.08 9.22
CA GLN A 98 -10.89 17.16 9.54
C GLN A 98 -12.27 17.63 9.08
N ASP A 99 -12.44 18.93 8.79
CA ASP A 99 -13.69 19.48 8.26
C ASP A 99 -13.77 19.32 6.73
N LEU A 100 -12.65 19.06 6.07
CA LEU A 100 -12.60 18.75 4.65
C LEU A 100 -13.12 17.33 4.40
N LYS A 101 -13.29 16.99 3.12
CA LYS A 101 -13.72 15.65 2.74
C LYS A 101 -12.72 14.60 3.25
N PRO A 102 -13.16 13.36 3.52
CA PRO A 102 -12.24 12.29 3.90
C PRO A 102 -11.18 12.10 2.82
N HIS A 103 -9.92 12.12 3.22
CA HIS A 103 -8.80 11.95 2.30
C HIS A 103 -7.54 11.50 3.02
N ILE A 104 -6.64 10.82 2.31
CA ILE A 104 -5.34 10.42 2.86
C ILE A 104 -4.48 11.63 3.26
N PHE A 105 -4.70 12.79 2.62
CA PHE A 105 -4.00 14.04 2.95
C PHE A 105 -4.43 14.62 4.30
N ALA A 106 -5.68 14.41 4.74
CA ALA A 106 -6.09 14.78 6.09
C ALA A 106 -5.31 13.97 7.14
N VAL A 107 -5.13 12.67 6.91
CA VAL A 107 -4.33 11.80 7.77
C VAL A 107 -2.87 12.26 7.79
N ALA A 108 -2.29 12.54 6.61
CA ALA A 108 -0.92 13.01 6.47
C ALA A 108 -0.68 14.34 7.19
N GLU A 109 -1.57 15.30 7.00
CA GLU A 109 -1.50 16.63 7.64
C GLU A 109 -1.65 16.51 9.16
N GLN A 110 -2.57 15.69 9.65
CA GLN A 110 -2.73 15.46 11.08
C GLN A 110 -1.44 14.90 11.70
N THR A 111 -0.82 13.91 11.06
CA THR A 111 0.45 13.35 11.54
C THR A 111 1.60 14.35 11.44
N TYR A 112 1.64 15.19 10.41
CA TYR A 112 2.65 16.25 10.28
C TYR A 112 2.53 17.26 11.42
N ARG A 113 1.31 17.78 11.66
CA ARG A 113 1.03 18.71 12.75
C ARG A 113 1.32 18.14 14.12
N ASN A 114 1.02 16.86 14.35
CA ASN A 114 1.34 16.20 15.62
C ASN A 114 2.85 16.22 15.93
N VAL A 115 3.71 16.10 14.90
CA VAL A 115 5.16 16.23 15.08
C VAL A 115 5.56 17.69 15.36
N GLN A 116 4.90 18.66 14.73
CA GLN A 116 5.19 20.10 14.90
C GLN A 116 4.70 20.68 16.24
N SER A 117 3.56 20.21 16.74
CA SER A 117 2.84 20.85 17.86
C SER A 117 3.44 20.57 19.24
N GLN A 118 4.39 19.65 19.34
CA GLN A 118 4.91 19.16 20.62
C GLN A 118 6.29 19.81 20.89
N LEU A 119 6.51 20.30 22.12
CA LEU A 119 7.81 20.80 22.57
C LEU A 119 8.89 19.70 22.48
N ASP A 120 8.50 18.47 22.82
CA ASP A 120 9.27 17.25 22.58
C ASP A 120 8.58 16.43 21.47
N PRO A 121 9.12 16.41 20.24
CA PRO A 121 8.47 15.74 19.12
C PRO A 121 8.24 14.25 19.39
N VAL A 122 6.99 13.81 19.25
CA VAL A 122 6.62 12.40 19.37
C VAL A 122 6.55 11.78 17.98
N ASN A 123 7.31 10.70 17.77
CA ASN A 123 7.29 9.94 16.51
C ASN A 123 5.87 9.47 16.16
N GLN A 124 5.46 9.69 14.91
CA GLN A 124 4.16 9.27 14.40
C GLN A 124 4.32 8.04 13.49
N SER A 125 3.27 7.22 13.41
CA SER A 125 3.22 6.08 12.49
C SER A 125 1.87 6.01 11.79
N ILE A 126 1.89 5.68 10.50
CA ILE A 126 0.70 5.40 9.70
C ILE A 126 0.78 3.94 9.28
N ILE A 127 -0.23 3.16 9.65
CA ILE A 127 -0.33 1.74 9.29
C ILE A 127 -1.32 1.61 8.14
N VAL A 128 -0.84 1.16 6.98
CA VAL A 128 -1.68 0.90 5.81
C VAL A 128 -1.92 -0.60 5.69
N SER A 129 -3.14 -1.03 5.98
CA SER A 129 -3.56 -2.43 5.92
C SER A 129 -4.46 -2.70 4.72
N GLY A 130 -4.59 -3.97 4.35
CA GLY A 130 -5.43 -4.41 3.24
C GLY A 130 -4.87 -5.62 2.51
N GLU A 131 -5.73 -6.30 1.76
CA GLU A 131 -5.34 -7.46 0.94
C GLU A 131 -4.35 -7.07 -0.16
N SER A 132 -3.80 -8.08 -0.85
CA SER A 132 -3.00 -7.87 -2.05
C SER A 132 -3.81 -7.08 -3.10
N GLY A 133 -3.19 -6.10 -3.74
CA GLY A 133 -3.87 -5.25 -4.73
C GLY A 133 -4.81 -4.17 -4.16
N ALA A 134 -5.01 -4.11 -2.83
CA ALA A 134 -5.89 -3.12 -2.21
C ALA A 134 -5.41 -1.65 -2.32
N GLY A 135 -4.18 -1.41 -2.79
CA GLY A 135 -3.63 -0.06 -2.98
C GLY A 135 -2.63 0.41 -1.92
N LYS A 136 -2.17 -0.47 -1.01
CA LYS A 136 -1.23 -0.10 0.08
C LYS A 136 -0.01 0.69 -0.38
N THR A 137 0.72 0.18 -1.38
CA THR A 137 1.91 0.82 -1.95
C THR A 137 1.60 2.17 -2.58
N TRP A 138 0.44 2.28 -3.24
CA TRP A 138 -0.03 3.54 -3.82
C TRP A 138 -0.33 4.58 -2.74
N THR A 139 -1.04 4.18 -1.68
CA THR A 139 -1.30 5.04 -0.52
C THR A 139 0.00 5.54 0.12
N SER A 140 0.98 4.65 0.33
CA SER A 140 2.30 5.06 0.84
C SER A 140 2.99 6.06 -0.07
N ARG A 141 2.89 5.89 -1.40
CA ARG A 141 3.42 6.86 -2.38
C ARG A 141 2.71 8.21 -2.30
N CYS A 142 1.39 8.23 -2.15
CA CYS A 142 0.65 9.49 -1.97
C CYS A 142 1.03 10.21 -0.68
N LEU A 143 1.24 9.48 0.42
CA LEU A 143 1.75 10.05 1.68
C LEU A 143 3.13 10.68 1.50
N MET A 144 4.05 9.97 0.83
CA MET A 144 5.39 10.50 0.56
C MET A 144 5.34 11.77 -0.29
N LYS A 145 4.51 11.81 -1.34
CA LYS A 145 4.30 13.00 -2.17
C LYS A 145 3.74 14.18 -1.37
N PHE A 146 2.80 13.91 -0.47
CA PHE A 146 2.26 14.93 0.40
C PHE A 146 3.35 15.54 1.29
N TYR A 147 4.09 14.71 2.03
CA TYR A 147 5.20 15.20 2.87
C TYR A 147 6.28 15.88 2.06
N ALA A 148 6.57 15.37 0.88
CA ALA A 148 7.48 16.01 -0.05
C ALA A 148 7.02 17.43 -0.42
N SER A 149 5.73 17.62 -0.68
CA SER A 149 5.19 18.93 -1.03
C SER A 149 5.14 19.91 0.14
N VAL A 150 4.84 19.45 1.35
CA VAL A 150 4.56 20.34 2.50
C VAL A 150 5.74 20.53 3.45
N ALA A 151 6.66 19.56 3.49
CA ALA A 151 7.88 19.60 4.30
C ALA A 151 9.10 20.00 3.46
N ALA A 152 8.89 20.62 2.30
CA ALA A 152 9.96 21.15 1.48
C ALA A 152 10.50 22.47 2.06
N SER A 153 11.81 22.70 1.97
CA SER A 153 12.39 23.97 2.43
C SER A 153 12.04 25.09 1.45
N VAL A 154 11.15 26.00 1.87
CA VAL A 154 10.75 27.17 1.06
C VAL A 154 11.94 28.12 0.78
N ILE A 155 12.98 28.06 1.61
CA ILE A 155 14.12 28.99 1.60
C ILE A 155 15.25 28.49 0.67
N SER A 156 15.26 27.21 0.27
CA SER A 156 16.35 26.64 -0.53
C SER A 156 15.84 25.80 -1.71
N PRO A 157 16.19 26.15 -2.96
CA PRO A 157 15.94 25.30 -4.13
C PRO A 157 16.50 23.88 -3.97
N LYS A 158 17.60 23.72 -3.21
CA LYS A 158 18.23 22.42 -2.90
C LYS A 158 17.35 21.54 -2.00
N GLY A 159 16.46 22.12 -1.21
CA GLY A 159 15.52 21.39 -0.37
C GLY A 159 14.51 20.60 -1.19
N ASN A 160 13.95 21.23 -2.24
CA ASN A 160 13.01 20.59 -3.15
C ASN A 160 13.65 19.44 -3.93
N GLU A 161 14.88 19.63 -4.44
CA GLU A 161 15.65 18.56 -5.11
C GLU A 161 15.94 17.38 -4.18
N THR A 162 16.24 17.65 -2.91
CA THR A 162 16.51 16.61 -1.91
C THR A 162 15.27 15.74 -1.67
N VAL A 163 14.12 16.39 -1.59
CA VAL A 163 12.83 15.74 -1.38
C VAL A 163 12.42 14.88 -2.57
N GLU A 164 12.49 15.42 -3.79
CA GLU A 164 12.22 14.66 -5.01
C GLU A 164 13.15 13.46 -5.14
N ARG A 165 14.42 13.63 -4.77
CA ARG A 165 15.40 12.54 -4.74
C ARG A 165 15.05 11.47 -3.71
N ILE A 166 14.59 11.85 -2.52
CA ILE A 166 14.14 10.90 -1.49
C ILE A 166 12.93 10.12 -1.99
N GLU A 167 11.90 10.81 -2.49
CA GLU A 167 10.71 10.15 -3.06
C GLU A 167 11.12 9.18 -4.16
N LYS A 168 11.90 9.65 -5.14
CA LYS A 168 12.36 8.84 -6.26
C LYS A 168 13.12 7.60 -5.79
N ARG A 169 14.08 7.73 -4.87
CA ARG A 169 14.82 6.56 -4.36
C ARG A 169 13.93 5.58 -3.59
N VAL A 170 12.95 6.05 -2.84
CA VAL A 170 12.01 5.16 -2.16
C VAL A 170 11.10 4.44 -3.17
N LEU A 171 10.72 5.10 -4.27
CA LEU A 171 9.94 4.47 -5.35
C LEU A 171 10.78 3.49 -6.19
N ASP A 172 11.99 3.89 -6.56
CA ASP A 172 12.95 3.07 -7.32
C ASP A 172 13.40 1.83 -6.51
N SER A 173 13.24 1.84 -5.18
CA SER A 173 13.47 0.65 -4.36
C SER A 173 12.44 -0.46 -4.56
N ASN A 174 11.22 -0.12 -5.03
CA ASN A 174 10.13 -1.09 -5.13
C ASN A 174 10.44 -2.23 -6.09
N PRO A 175 10.86 -2.01 -7.35
CA PRO A 175 11.15 -3.12 -8.26
C PRO A 175 12.16 -4.11 -7.69
N VAL A 176 13.20 -3.63 -7.00
CA VAL A 176 14.19 -4.48 -6.33
C VAL A 176 13.54 -5.28 -5.20
N MET A 177 12.80 -4.64 -4.30
CA MET A 177 12.15 -5.35 -3.20
C MET A 177 11.06 -6.33 -3.68
N GLU A 178 10.34 -6.00 -4.75
CA GLU A 178 9.34 -6.87 -5.35
C GLU A 178 10.00 -8.07 -6.03
N ALA A 179 11.09 -7.88 -6.77
CA ALA A 179 11.86 -8.98 -7.35
C ALA A 179 12.32 -9.99 -6.28
N PHE A 180 12.89 -9.51 -5.18
CA PHE A 180 13.47 -10.37 -4.14
C PHE A 180 12.48 -10.79 -3.04
N GLY A 181 11.29 -10.20 -2.98
CA GLY A 181 10.38 -10.34 -1.84
C GLY A 181 8.91 -10.61 -2.20
N ASN A 182 8.53 -10.47 -3.47
CA ASN A 182 7.20 -10.83 -3.95
C ASN A 182 7.22 -12.16 -4.72
N ALA A 183 6.07 -12.81 -4.75
CA ALA A 183 5.87 -14.05 -5.48
C ALA A 183 4.44 -14.15 -6.01
N CYS A 184 4.27 -15.00 -7.04
CA CYS A 184 2.95 -15.37 -7.53
C CYS A 184 2.28 -16.37 -6.59
N THR A 185 1.09 -16.02 -6.14
CA THR A 185 0.19 -16.82 -5.30
C THR A 185 -1.11 -17.08 -6.05
N LEU A 186 -2.00 -17.90 -5.49
CA LEU A 186 -3.32 -18.16 -6.09
C LEU A 186 -4.18 -16.90 -6.29
N ARG A 187 -4.00 -15.87 -5.44
CA ARG A 187 -4.86 -14.67 -5.43
C ARG A 187 -4.21 -13.44 -6.06
N ASN A 188 -2.88 -13.39 -6.12
CA ASN A 188 -2.13 -12.26 -6.65
C ASN A 188 -0.82 -12.74 -7.26
N ASN A 189 -0.57 -12.33 -8.50
CA ASN A 189 0.65 -12.60 -9.25
C ASN A 189 1.88 -11.90 -8.65
N ASN A 190 1.71 -10.77 -7.96
CA ASN A 190 2.78 -9.99 -7.35
C ASN A 190 2.53 -9.77 -5.84
N SER A 191 2.40 -10.88 -5.10
CA SER A 191 2.06 -10.84 -3.66
C SER A 191 3.29 -10.58 -2.80
N SER A 192 3.28 -9.50 -2.01
CA SER A 192 4.38 -9.24 -1.06
C SER A 192 4.46 -10.28 0.05
N ARG A 193 5.64 -10.88 0.20
CA ARG A 193 5.93 -11.92 1.21
C ARG A 193 6.88 -11.41 2.30
N PHE A 194 6.87 -10.10 2.51
CA PHE A 194 7.60 -9.39 3.55
C PHE A 194 6.79 -8.14 3.94
N GLY A 195 7.03 -7.63 5.14
CA GLY A 195 6.56 -6.32 5.58
C GLY A 195 7.57 -5.22 5.27
N LYS A 196 7.08 -4.04 4.93
CA LYS A 196 7.88 -2.85 4.60
C LYS A 196 7.57 -1.74 5.59
N TYR A 197 8.61 -1.21 6.23
CA TYR A 197 8.55 -0.02 7.09
C TYR A 197 9.37 1.09 6.43
N ILE A 198 8.73 2.22 6.16
CA ILE A 198 9.37 3.41 5.61
C ILE A 198 9.36 4.46 6.70
N GLN A 199 10.54 4.87 7.16
CA GLN A 199 10.70 5.95 8.12
C GLN A 199 11.15 7.19 7.37
N LEU A 200 10.41 8.28 7.53
CA LEU A 200 10.76 9.60 7.04
C LEU A 200 11.29 10.42 8.21
N GLN A 201 12.45 11.05 8.05
CA GLN A 201 13.07 11.88 9.09
C GLN A 201 12.86 13.36 8.77
N LEU A 202 12.23 14.07 9.72
CA LEU A 202 12.11 15.52 9.67
C LEU A 202 13.24 16.17 10.46
N ASP A 203 13.76 17.30 9.98
CA ASP A 203 14.73 18.11 10.71
C ASP A 203 14.05 18.97 11.80
N ARG A 204 14.84 19.76 12.54
CA ARG A 204 14.33 20.67 13.59
C ARG A 204 13.41 21.78 13.08
N PHE A 205 13.40 22.03 11.77
CA PHE A 205 12.52 22.97 11.09
C PHE A 205 11.33 22.26 10.44
N HIS A 206 11.16 20.96 10.73
CA HIS A 206 10.14 20.08 10.20
C HIS A 206 10.24 19.81 8.70
N HIS A 207 11.40 20.07 8.08
CA HIS A 207 11.62 19.72 6.67
C HIS A 207 12.01 18.25 6.53
N LEU A 208 11.61 17.62 5.42
CA LEU A 208 12.00 16.25 5.11
C LEU A 208 13.51 16.19 4.78
N SER A 209 14.27 15.51 5.63
CA SER A 209 15.74 15.46 5.58
C SER A 209 16.30 14.15 5.05
N SER A 210 15.65 13.04 5.38
CA SER A 210 16.07 11.69 4.96
C SER A 210 14.90 10.71 5.00
N ALA A 211 15.13 9.52 4.43
CA ALA A 211 14.25 8.37 4.57
C ALA A 211 15.08 7.10 4.78
N SER A 212 14.54 6.15 5.53
CA SER A 212 15.06 4.79 5.62
C SER A 212 13.96 3.77 5.37
N ILE A 213 14.33 2.63 4.78
CA ILE A 213 13.42 1.52 4.52
C ILE A 213 13.95 0.31 5.27
N GLN A 214 13.09 -0.31 6.06
CA GLN A 214 13.37 -1.57 6.74
C GLN A 214 12.36 -2.61 6.26
N THR A 215 12.84 -3.83 6.01
CA THR A 215 12.01 -4.97 5.68
C THR A 215 11.97 -5.94 6.85
N PHE A 216 10.85 -6.60 7.06
CA PHE A 216 10.66 -7.54 8.16
C PHE A 216 9.85 -8.75 7.72
N LEU A 217 10.08 -9.88 8.39
CA LEU A 217 9.33 -11.13 8.21
C LEU A 217 9.25 -11.63 6.75
N LEU A 218 10.38 -11.60 6.03
CA LEU A 218 10.47 -12.27 4.73
C LEU A 218 10.13 -13.76 4.90
N GLU A 219 9.21 -14.27 4.07
CA GLU A 219 8.83 -15.69 4.01
C GLU A 219 9.96 -16.56 3.42
N LYS A 220 11.08 -16.68 4.14
CA LYS A 220 12.28 -17.39 3.69
C LYS A 220 12.02 -18.86 3.33
N THR A 221 11.03 -19.48 3.97
CA THR A 221 10.60 -20.85 3.69
C THR A 221 10.13 -21.03 2.24
N ARG A 222 9.64 -19.96 1.60
CA ARG A 222 9.25 -19.98 0.18
C ARG A 222 10.38 -20.37 -0.76
N VAL A 223 11.64 -20.15 -0.39
CA VAL A 223 12.77 -20.56 -1.24
C VAL A 223 12.80 -22.09 -1.40
N ALA A 224 12.52 -22.84 -0.33
CA ALA A 224 12.62 -24.29 -0.31
C ALA A 224 11.32 -25.00 -0.74
N TYR A 225 10.17 -24.36 -0.53
CA TYR A 225 8.86 -24.95 -0.83
C TYR A 225 7.84 -23.88 -1.23
N GLN A 226 7.03 -24.20 -2.24
CA GLN A 226 5.92 -23.38 -2.72
C GLN A 226 4.67 -24.26 -2.78
N ALA A 227 3.50 -23.70 -2.47
CA ALA A 227 2.24 -24.43 -2.60
C ALA A 227 1.93 -24.72 -4.09
N PRO A 228 1.09 -25.73 -4.39
CA PRO A 228 0.68 -26.02 -5.77
C PRO A 228 0.15 -24.77 -6.50
N ASN A 229 0.56 -24.59 -7.75
CA ASN A 229 0.24 -23.44 -8.62
C ASN A 229 0.82 -22.08 -8.17
N GLU A 230 1.63 -22.03 -7.11
CA GLU A 230 2.39 -20.83 -6.73
C GLU A 230 3.81 -20.84 -7.30
N ARG A 231 4.44 -19.67 -7.35
CA ARG A 231 5.84 -19.53 -7.74
C ARG A 231 6.74 -19.21 -6.53
N ASN A 232 8.04 -19.40 -6.74
CA ASN A 232 9.07 -18.84 -5.87
C ASN A 232 9.16 -17.31 -6.07
N PHE A 233 10.13 -16.65 -5.44
CA PHE A 233 10.37 -15.22 -5.63
C PHE A 233 10.67 -14.87 -7.09
N HIS A 234 10.16 -13.72 -7.55
CA HIS A 234 10.26 -13.30 -8.95
C HIS A 234 11.70 -13.26 -9.47
N ILE A 235 12.66 -12.84 -8.64
CA ILE A 235 14.06 -12.71 -9.05
C ILE A 235 14.62 -14.01 -9.63
N PHE A 236 14.22 -15.17 -9.13
CA PHE A 236 14.71 -16.43 -9.69
C PHE A 236 14.20 -16.68 -11.11
N TYR A 237 12.95 -16.32 -11.40
CA TYR A 237 12.40 -16.44 -12.75
C TYR A 237 13.01 -15.36 -13.67
N GLN A 238 13.13 -14.13 -13.18
CA GLN A 238 13.77 -13.02 -13.90
C GLN A 238 15.19 -13.39 -14.34
N ILE A 239 16.06 -13.89 -13.46
CA ILE A 239 17.42 -14.29 -13.85
C ILE A 239 17.41 -15.46 -14.84
N THR A 240 16.53 -16.46 -14.64
CA THR A 240 16.50 -17.64 -15.54
C THR A 240 15.98 -17.33 -16.93
N LYS A 241 15.17 -16.27 -17.10
CA LYS A 241 14.61 -15.85 -18.38
C LYS A 241 15.41 -14.73 -19.04
N GLY A 242 15.90 -13.77 -18.26
CA GLY A 242 16.55 -12.56 -18.74
C GLY A 242 18.07 -12.60 -18.85
N ALA A 243 18.76 -13.61 -18.29
CA ALA A 243 20.22 -13.70 -18.38
C ALA A 243 20.71 -13.97 -19.82
N THR A 244 21.73 -13.23 -20.26
CA THR A 244 22.42 -13.48 -21.55
C THR A 244 23.25 -14.77 -21.51
N ALA A 245 23.74 -15.23 -22.66
CA ALA A 245 24.60 -16.41 -22.74
C ALA A 245 25.91 -16.24 -21.94
N GLU A 246 26.49 -15.05 -21.98
CA GLU A 246 27.69 -14.68 -21.23
C GLU A 246 27.41 -14.66 -19.72
N GLU A 247 26.31 -14.03 -19.31
CA GLU A 247 25.89 -13.95 -17.91
C GLU A 247 25.60 -15.34 -17.33
N ARG A 248 24.95 -16.22 -18.10
CA ARG A 248 24.72 -17.62 -17.70
C ARG A 248 26.00 -18.37 -17.41
N LEU A 249 27.03 -18.17 -18.25
CA LEU A 249 28.35 -18.76 -18.03
C LEU A 249 29.00 -18.18 -16.75
N GLU A 250 28.95 -16.87 -16.57
CA GLU A 250 29.55 -16.18 -15.41
C GLU A 250 28.85 -16.53 -14.08
N TRP A 251 27.53 -16.69 -14.11
CA TRP A 251 26.67 -16.91 -12.95
C TRP A 251 26.45 -18.38 -12.61
N ASN A 252 27.02 -19.31 -13.40
CA ASN A 252 26.79 -20.74 -13.30
C ASN A 252 25.31 -21.12 -13.39
N LEU A 253 24.60 -20.55 -14.37
CA LEU A 253 23.16 -20.73 -14.58
C LEU A 253 22.90 -21.39 -15.95
N PRO A 254 23.02 -22.73 -16.07
CA PRO A 254 22.90 -23.40 -17.35
C PRO A 254 21.56 -23.12 -18.03
N GLU A 255 21.60 -22.88 -19.34
CA GLU A 255 20.40 -22.69 -20.14
C GLU A 255 19.56 -23.98 -20.18
N GLY A 256 18.24 -23.85 -20.04
CA GLY A 256 17.31 -24.98 -20.05
C GLY A 256 17.41 -25.91 -18.84
N ALA A 257 18.17 -25.56 -17.80
CA ALA A 257 18.22 -26.36 -16.57
C ALA A 257 16.85 -26.39 -15.88
N ASP A 258 16.45 -27.59 -15.46
CA ASP A 258 15.28 -27.77 -14.62
C ASP A 258 15.65 -27.60 -13.15
N TYR A 259 15.09 -26.59 -12.51
CA TYR A 259 15.33 -26.27 -11.11
C TYR A 259 14.14 -26.70 -10.27
N ARG A 260 14.34 -27.69 -9.40
CA ARG A 260 13.30 -28.18 -8.47
C ARG A 260 12.64 -27.08 -7.63
N TRP A 261 13.37 -26.01 -7.31
CA TRP A 261 12.87 -24.88 -6.52
C TRP A 261 12.23 -23.76 -7.36
N LEU A 262 12.07 -23.95 -8.67
CA LEU A 262 11.40 -23.02 -9.57
C LEU A 262 10.20 -23.68 -10.26
N PRO A 263 9.17 -24.09 -9.49
CA PRO A 263 7.98 -24.66 -10.08
C PRO A 263 7.25 -23.62 -10.95
N ASN A 264 6.44 -24.12 -11.88
CA ASN A 264 5.58 -23.31 -12.76
C ASN A 264 6.36 -22.26 -13.58
N SER A 265 7.56 -22.62 -14.06
CA SER A 265 8.47 -21.74 -14.81
C SER A 265 7.98 -21.43 -16.21
N GLU A 266 7.10 -22.28 -16.76
CA GLU A 266 6.41 -22.10 -18.04
C GLU A 266 5.44 -20.92 -18.06
N ARG A 267 4.99 -20.45 -16.88
CA ARG A 267 4.14 -19.25 -16.78
C ARG A 267 4.97 -18.00 -17.06
N ASN A 268 4.50 -17.16 -17.98
CA ASN A 268 5.04 -15.83 -18.24
C ASN A 268 4.18 -14.78 -17.53
N LEU A 269 4.77 -14.10 -16.55
CA LEU A 269 4.12 -12.96 -15.89
C LEU A 269 4.85 -11.67 -16.24
N ASP A 270 4.15 -10.54 -16.13
CA ASP A 270 4.73 -9.21 -16.35
C ASP A 270 5.91 -8.94 -15.39
N GLU A 271 5.86 -9.51 -14.18
CA GLU A 271 6.94 -9.41 -13.18
C GLU A 271 8.23 -10.16 -13.57
N ASP A 272 8.26 -10.88 -14.70
CA ASP A 272 9.45 -11.64 -15.14
C ASP A 272 10.46 -10.76 -15.92
N CYS A 273 10.16 -9.49 -16.19
CA CYS A 273 11.09 -8.57 -16.86
C CYS A 273 12.29 -8.24 -15.96
N PHE A 274 13.46 -8.75 -16.32
CA PHE A 274 14.68 -8.65 -15.51
C PHE A 274 15.34 -7.27 -15.60
N GLU A 275 15.20 -6.60 -16.75
CA GLU A 275 15.76 -5.29 -17.03
C GLU A 275 15.24 -4.25 -16.04
N VAL A 276 13.94 -4.29 -15.72
CA VAL A 276 13.32 -3.40 -14.73
C VAL A 276 14.01 -3.51 -13.36
N THR A 277 14.38 -4.72 -12.94
CA THR A 277 15.11 -4.95 -11.69
C THR A 277 16.54 -4.41 -11.78
N ARG A 278 17.25 -4.65 -12.88
CA ARG A 278 18.63 -4.19 -13.08
C ARG A 278 18.73 -2.67 -13.12
N ASP A 279 17.83 -2.02 -13.84
CA ASP A 279 17.76 -0.57 -13.94
C ASP A 279 17.46 0.06 -12.58
N ALA A 280 16.53 -0.53 -11.82
CA ALA A 280 16.25 -0.10 -10.46
C ALA A 280 17.46 -0.28 -9.52
N MET A 281 18.15 -1.42 -9.59
CA MET A 281 19.40 -1.64 -8.83
C MET A 281 20.46 -0.59 -9.17
N PHE A 282 20.63 -0.25 -10.45
CA PHE A 282 21.55 0.79 -10.90
C PHE A 282 21.18 2.17 -10.34
N HIS A 283 19.91 2.57 -10.41
CA HIS A 283 19.43 3.85 -9.86
C HIS A 283 19.62 3.96 -8.33
N LEU A 284 19.61 2.83 -7.62
CA LEU A 284 19.90 2.79 -6.19
C LEU A 284 21.39 2.87 -5.88
N GLY A 285 22.26 2.75 -6.89
CA GLY A 285 23.72 2.78 -6.76
C GLY A 285 24.36 1.40 -6.64
N ILE A 286 23.65 0.33 -7.02
CA ILE A 286 24.19 -1.03 -7.09
C ILE A 286 24.75 -1.23 -8.50
N ASP A 287 26.07 -1.12 -8.63
CA ASP A 287 26.78 -1.21 -9.91
C ASP A 287 26.75 -2.63 -10.52
N CYS A 288 27.13 -2.73 -11.80
CA CYS A 288 27.10 -4.00 -12.54
C CYS A 288 27.96 -5.10 -11.88
N SER A 289 29.10 -4.73 -11.30
CA SER A 289 29.97 -5.66 -10.58
C SER A 289 29.27 -6.27 -9.37
N THR A 290 28.59 -5.42 -8.59
CA THR A 290 27.82 -5.86 -7.43
C THR A 290 26.60 -6.67 -7.86
N GLN A 291 25.91 -6.27 -8.92
CA GLN A 291 24.79 -7.03 -9.51
C GLN A 291 25.23 -8.44 -9.93
N ASN A 292 26.31 -8.58 -10.70
CA ASN A 292 26.86 -9.89 -11.10
C ASN A 292 27.19 -10.76 -9.90
N ASN A 293 27.76 -10.17 -8.84
CA ASN A 293 28.04 -10.90 -7.61
C ASN A 293 26.77 -11.38 -6.87
N ILE A 294 25.67 -10.63 -6.94
CA ILE A 294 24.38 -11.00 -6.35
C ILE A 294 23.74 -12.17 -7.10
N PHE A 295 23.82 -12.18 -8.44
CA PHE A 295 23.16 -13.19 -9.28
C PHE A 295 23.95 -14.49 -9.42
N LYS A 296 25.24 -14.47 -9.12
CA LYS A 296 26.12 -15.64 -9.24
C LYS A 296 25.72 -16.78 -8.29
N VAL A 297 25.39 -17.94 -8.86
CA VAL A 297 25.15 -19.17 -8.12
C VAL A 297 26.51 -19.73 -7.65
N ARG A 298 26.66 -19.88 -6.34
CA ARG A 298 27.86 -20.46 -5.72
C ARG A 298 27.57 -21.89 -5.30
N TYR A 299 28.30 -22.85 -5.86
CA TYR A 299 28.39 -24.19 -5.30
C TYR A 299 29.18 -24.09 -3.99
N LYS A 300 28.59 -24.58 -2.89
CA LYS A 300 29.31 -24.87 -1.65
C LYS A 300 29.79 -26.30 -1.67
#